data_AF-A0A3P7J196-F1
#
_entry.id   AF-A0A3P7J196-F1
#
_cell.length_a   1.000
_cell.length_b   1.000
_cell.length_c   1.000
_cell.angle_alpha   90.00
_cell.angle_beta   90.00
_cell.angle_gamma   90.00
#
_symmetry.space_group_name_H-M   'P 1'
#
loop_
_entity.id
_entity.type
_entity.pdbx_description
1 polymer ?
#
loop_
_entity_poly.entity_id
_entity_poly.type
_entity_poly.pdbx_seq_one_letter_code
_entity_poly.pdbx_strand_id
1 'polypeptide(L)' 'MFQESTTRPDDVALIMYTSGTTGAPKGVVLLQKNIVAAVCGQTNGVGIIGHTDTYIGYLPLAHILELDAELTALCCGCR' A
#
# COMPACT_ATOMS: atom_id res chain seq x y z
N MET A 1 20.87 4.84 -14.79
CA MET A 1 21.15 5.63 -13.58
C MET A 1 19.82 5.84 -12.87
N PHE A 2 19.63 5.26 -11.69
CA PHE A 2 18.38 5.45 -10.94
C PHE A 2 18.45 6.84 -10.30
N GLN A 3 17.44 7.68 -10.55
CA GLN A 3 17.33 9.00 -9.97
C GLN A 3 16.64 8.89 -8.61
N GLU A 4 17.19 9.53 -7.60
CA GLU A 4 16.62 9.52 -6.25
C GLU A 4 15.29 10.28 -6.23
N SER A 5 14.30 9.73 -5.52
CA SER A 5 12.97 10.35 -5.43
C SER A 5 13.03 11.61 -4.56
N THR A 6 12.45 12.71 -5.03
CA THR A 6 12.35 13.98 -4.28
C THR A 6 11.09 14.05 -3.40
N THR A 7 10.33 12.97 -3.33
CA THR A 7 9.05 12.90 -2.63
C THR A 7 9.20 13.03 -1.11
N ARG A 8 8.29 13.79 -0.49
CA ARG A 8 8.24 14.05 0.95
C ARG A 8 7.11 13.25 1.62
N PRO A 9 7.20 12.99 2.94
CA PRO A 9 6.18 12.23 3.67
C PRO A 9 4.75 12.80 3.58
N ASP A 10 4.63 14.12 3.42
CA ASP A 10 3.35 14.83 3.32
C ASP A 10 2.85 15.01 1.87
N ASP A 11 3.59 14.50 0.88
CA ASP A 11 3.12 14.51 -0.50
C ASP A 11 2.02 13.45 -0.71
N VAL A 12 1.11 13.74 -1.63
CA VAL A 12 0.05 12.79 -2.02
C VAL A 12 0.67 11.59 -2.73
N ALA A 13 0.37 10.39 -2.24
CA ALA A 13 0.75 9.13 -2.86
C ALA A 13 -0.37 8.61 -3.76
N LEU A 14 -1.60 8.52 -3.22
CA LEU A 14 -2.74 7.88 -3.89
C LEU A 14 -4.04 8.64 -3.61
N ILE A 15 -4.99 8.53 -4.52
CA ILE A 15 -6.40 8.89 -4.29
C ILE A 15 -7.24 7.64 -4.56
N MET A 16 -7.78 7.03 -3.51
CA MET A 16 -8.63 5.84 -3.63
C MET A 16 -10.10 6.21 -3.52
N TYR A 17 -10.90 5.77 -4.48
CA TYR A 17 -12.33 6.07 -4.48
C TYR A 17 -13.11 5.02 -3.69
N THR A 18 -14.04 5.51 -2.88
CA THR A 18 -15.02 4.68 -2.16
C THR A 18 -16.41 4.93 -2.71
N SER A 19 -17.30 3.93 -2.61
CA SER A 19 -18.66 3.99 -3.17
C SER A 19 -19.45 5.20 -2.67
N GLY A 20 -19.22 5.64 -1.43
CA GLY A 20 -19.95 6.74 -0.80
C GLY A 20 -21.39 6.33 -0.48
N THR A 21 -21.82 6.50 0.77
CA THR A 21 -23.15 6.08 1.21
C THR A 21 -24.29 7.01 0.78
N THR A 22 -23.98 8.20 0.23
CA THR A 22 -24.95 9.29 0.03
C THR A 22 -24.90 9.94 -1.36
N GLY A 23 -24.29 9.31 -2.37
CA GLY A 23 -24.18 9.89 -3.72
C GLY A 23 -22.93 9.48 -4.48
N ALA A 24 -22.29 10.44 -5.16
CA ALA A 24 -21.11 10.19 -5.97
C ALA A 24 -19.93 9.62 -5.16
N PRO A 25 -19.05 8.80 -5.79
CA PRO A 25 -17.86 8.26 -5.13
C PRO A 25 -16.98 9.34 -4.50
N LYS A 26 -16.42 9.05 -3.33
CA LYS A 26 -15.55 9.98 -2.58
C LYS A 26 -14.09 9.53 -2.69
N GLY A 27 -13.22 10.46 -3.11
CA GLY A 27 -11.77 10.25 -3.17
C GLY A 27 -11.13 10.41 -1.79
N VAL A 28 -10.49 9.35 -1.30
CA VAL A 28 -9.68 9.33 -0.09
C VAL A 28 -8.24 9.64 -0.49
N VAL A 29 -7.73 10.79 -0.05
CA VAL A 29 -6.34 11.21 -0.29
C VAL A 29 -5.44 10.52 0.73
N LEU A 30 -4.46 9.76 0.24
CA LEU A 30 -3.45 9.09 1.06
C LEU A 30 -2.09 9.73 0.77
N LEU A 31 -1.41 10.10 1.84
CA LEU A 31 -0.06 10.66 1.80
C LEU A 31 0.98 9.54 1.82
N GLN A 32 2.20 9.85 1.40
CA GLN A 32 3.32 8.91 1.42
C GLN A 32 3.55 8.29 2.80
N LYS A 33 3.50 9.11 3.86
CA LYS A 33 3.61 8.63 5.24
C LYS A 33 2.51 7.65 5.66
N ASN A 34 1.30 7.75 5.08
CA ASN A 34 0.22 6.82 5.40
C ASN A 34 0.54 5.42 4.88
N ILE A 35 1.07 5.33 3.66
CA ILE A 35 1.43 4.05 3.04
C ILE A 35 2.61 3.41 3.76
N VAL A 36 3.67 4.17 4.02
CA VAL A 36 4.84 3.66 4.74
C VAL A 36 4.46 3.17 6.15
N ALA A 37 3.61 3.92 6.87
CA ALA A 37 3.17 3.50 8.20
C ALA A 37 2.35 2.20 8.16
N ALA A 38 1.48 2.02 7.16
CA ALA A 38 0.69 0.80 6.99
C ALA A 38 1.59 -0.41 6.69
N VAL A 39 2.50 -0.29 5.72
CA VAL A 39 3.45 -1.33 5.35
C VAL A 39 4.32 -1.72 6.54
N CYS A 40 4.93 -0.75 7.23
CA CYS A 40 5.72 -1.03 8.42
C CYS A 40 4.89 -1.70 9.52
N GLY A 41 3.63 -1.31 9.70
CA GLY A 41 2.71 -1.94 10.64
C GLY A 41 2.45 -3.40 10.28
N GLN A 42 2.17 -3.70 9.02
CA GLN A 42 1.94 -5.05 8.54
C GLN A 42 3.19 -5.93 8.64
N THR A 43 4.36 -5.44 8.22
CA THR A 43 5.61 -6.20 8.34
C THR A 43 5.91 -6.61 9.78
N ASN A 44 5.61 -5.73 10.76
CA ASN A 44 5.81 -6.04 12.18
C ASN A 44 4.73 -6.94 12.78
N GLY A 45 3.50 -6.89 12.26
CA GLY A 45 2.36 -7.67 12.79
C GLY A 45 2.20 -9.05 12.18
N VAL A 46 2.55 -9.21 10.90
CA VAL A 46 2.40 -10.44 10.10
C VAL A 46 3.77 -11.10 9.98
N GLY A 47 4.28 -11.67 11.07
CA GLY A 47 5.62 -12.26 11.18
C GLY A 47 5.87 -13.54 10.36
N ILE A 48 5.19 -13.70 9.22
CA ILE A 48 5.16 -14.92 8.39
C ILE A 48 5.46 -14.65 6.91
N ILE A 49 5.76 -13.41 6.51
CA ILE A 49 6.09 -13.08 5.11
C ILE A 49 7.59 -12.87 4.97
N GLY A 50 8.24 -13.73 4.20
CA GLY A 50 9.66 -13.66 3.87
C GLY A 50 9.92 -13.88 2.38
N HIS A 51 11.21 -13.80 2.02
CA HIS A 51 11.68 -13.87 0.63
C HIS A 51 11.48 -15.23 -0.06
N THR A 52 11.19 -16.28 0.69
CA THR A 52 10.89 -17.62 0.16
C THR A 52 9.43 -17.82 -0.17
N ASP A 53 8.57 -16.90 0.26
CA ASP A 53 7.13 -17.01 0.09
C ASP A 53 6.70 -16.51 -1.29
N THR A 54 5.49 -16.90 -1.69
CA THR A 54 4.82 -16.37 -2.88
C THR A 54 3.51 -15.72 -2.45
N TYR A 55 3.37 -14.44 -2.75
CA TYR A 55 2.15 -13.67 -2.48
C TYR A 55 1.17 -13.86 -3.65
N ILE A 56 -0.06 -14.21 -3.32
CA ILE A 56 -1.15 -14.30 -4.31
C ILE A 56 -1.98 -13.05 -4.17
N GLY A 57 -1.89 -12.16 -5.16
CA GLY A 57 -2.74 -10.99 -5.23
C GLY A 57 -4.18 -11.40 -5.51
N TYR A 58 -5.05 -11.32 -4.51
CA TYR A 58 -6.42 -11.86 -4.57
C TYR A 58 -7.46 -10.76 -4.77
N LEU A 59 -7.29 -9.61 -4.12
CA LEU A 59 -8.21 -8.50 -4.25
C LEU A 59 -7.75 -7.57 -5.40
N PRO A 60 -8.64 -6.72 -5.93
CA PRO A 60 -8.22 -5.68 -6.87
C PRO A 60 -7.29 -4.67 -6.18
N LEU A 61 -6.25 -4.20 -6.88
CA LEU A 61 -5.28 -3.21 -6.38
C LEU A 61 -5.93 -1.86 -5.94
N ALA A 62 -7.16 -1.60 -6.38
CA ALA A 62 -7.95 -0.46 -5.95
C ALA A 62 -8.42 -0.56 -4.47
N HIS A 63 -8.31 -1.73 -3.85
CA HIS A 63 -8.55 -1.92 -2.43
C HIS A 63 -7.27 -1.65 -1.63
N ILE A 64 -7.36 -0.77 -0.63
CA ILE A 64 -6.19 -0.37 0.18
C ILE A 64 -5.49 -1.57 0.85
N LEU A 65 -6.25 -2.60 1.25
CA LEU A 65 -5.69 -3.81 1.85
C LEU A 65 -4.80 -4.58 0.85
N GLU A 66 -5.20 -4.67 -0.41
CA GLU A 66 -4.42 -5.35 -1.44
C GLU A 66 -3.11 -4.62 -1.70
N LEU A 67 -3.19 -3.30 -1.91
CA LEU A 67 -2.01 -2.48 -2.17
C LEU A 67 -1.01 -2.57 -1.01
N ASP A 68 -1.51 -2.50 0.23
CA ASP A 68 -0.67 -2.59 1.43
C ASP A 68 -0.02 -3.98 1.57
N ALA A 69 -0.76 -5.05 1.30
CA ALA A 69 -0.25 -6.41 1.33
C ALA A 69 0.78 -6.69 0.22
N GLU A 70 0.54 -6.23 -1.00
CA GLU A 70 1.48 -6.33 -2.12
C GLU A 70 2.77 -5.55 -1.84
N LEU A 71 2.67 -4.31 -1.36
CA LEU A 71 3.84 -3.52 -0.98
C LEU A 71 4.62 -4.17 0.16
N THR A 72 3.94 -4.74 1.14
CA THR A 72 4.57 -5.50 2.24
C THR A 72 5.33 -6.72 1.69
N ALA A 73 4.72 -7.47 0.78
CA ALA A 73 5.35 -8.61 0.13
C ALA A 73 6.62 -8.18 -0.63
N LEU A 74 6.54 -7.11 -1.42
CA LEU A 74 7.68 -6.54 -2.13
C LEU A 74 8.80 -6.08 -1.18
N CYS A 75 8.46 -5.39 -0.09
CA CYS A 75 9.43 -4.95 0.91
C CYS A 75 10.12 -6.11 1.63
N CYS A 76 9.43 -7.25 1.81
CA CYS A 76 10.00 -8.47 2.39
C CYS A 76 10.74 -9.36 1.37
N GLY A 77 10.75 -8.99 0.09
CA GLY A 77 11.35 -9.78 -0.99
C GLY A 77 10.54 -11.02 -1.37
N CYS A 78 9.28 -11.10 -0.95
CA CYS A 78 8.33 -12.13 -1.35
C CYS A 78 8.01 -11.99 -2.85
N ARG A 79 7.76 -13.12 -3.51
CA ARG A 79 7.50 -13.17 -4.97
C ARG A 79 6.02 -13.04 -5.31
#